data_AF-A0A962ZLC3-F1
#
_entry.id   AF-A0A962ZLC3-F1
#
_cell.length_a   1.000
_cell.length_b   1.000
_cell.length_c   1.000
_cell.angle_alpha   90.00
_cell.angle_beta   90.00
_cell.angle_gamma   90.00
#
_symmetry.space_group_name_H-M   'P 1'
#
loop_
_entity.id
_entity.type
_entity.pdbx_description
1 polymer ?
#
loop_
_entity_poly.entity_id
_entity_poly.type
_entity_poly.pdbx_seq_one_letter_code
_entity_poly.pdbx_strand_id
1 'polypeptide(L)'
;MQPISHAHTATADITRLLAGQHHDPFEVLGCHRQGKHWVVRALLPDTAEATILVGGSRLPLQRITDTDLFTCQLTQDTPVRYQLRWRGTDGQWRQAEDPYRFSPVVGDLDLHLFGQGKHEHIYRVLGAHCCEHDGVPGVRFATWAPNARRVSVVGDFNQ
;
A
#
# COMPACT_ATOMS: atom_id res chain seq x y z
N MET A 1 17.07 -4.23 -20.55
CA MET A 1 16.98 -4.82 -19.20
C MET A 1 18.21 -4.36 -18.43
N GLN A 2 18.09 -3.32 -17.60
CA GLN A 2 19.18 -2.82 -16.75
C GLN A 2 18.76 -2.90 -15.28
N PRO A 3 19.68 -3.22 -14.36
CA PRO A 3 19.36 -3.39 -12.95
C PRO A 3 19.18 -2.03 -12.27
N ILE A 4 18.03 -1.83 -11.62
CA ILE A 4 17.72 -0.62 -10.86
C ILE A 4 18.43 -0.70 -9.51
N SER A 5 19.32 0.26 -9.25
CA SER A 5 20.09 0.38 -8.02
C SER A 5 19.20 0.84 -6.85
N HIS A 6 18.98 -0.05 -5.87
CA HIS A 6 18.03 0.11 -4.75
C HIS A 6 18.33 1.20 -3.68
N ALA A 7 19.27 2.12 -3.92
CA ALA A 7 19.72 3.06 -2.87
C ALA A 7 19.41 4.55 -3.14
N HIS A 8 19.20 4.96 -4.39
CA HIS A 8 18.86 6.36 -4.76
C HIS A 8 17.35 6.58 -4.97
N THR A 9 16.59 5.50 -4.94
CA THR A 9 15.19 5.37 -5.37
C THR A 9 14.21 5.90 -4.30
N ALA A 10 14.51 5.68 -3.01
CA ALA A 10 13.56 5.98 -1.93
C ALA A 10 13.15 7.47 -1.83
N THR A 11 14.06 8.43 -1.96
CA THR A 11 13.72 9.84 -1.74
C THR A 11 12.91 10.43 -2.88
N ALA A 12 13.26 10.15 -4.14
CA ALA A 12 12.55 10.69 -5.30
C ALA A 12 11.13 10.10 -5.43
N ASP A 13 10.98 8.82 -5.11
CA ASP A 13 9.68 8.14 -5.14
C ASP A 13 8.80 8.59 -3.98
N ILE A 14 9.35 8.80 -2.77
CA ILE A 14 8.62 9.42 -1.65
C ILE A 14 8.12 10.82 -2.03
N THR A 15 8.96 11.66 -2.63
CA THR A 15 8.54 13.00 -3.07
C THR A 15 7.41 12.92 -4.09
N ARG A 16 7.52 12.03 -5.09
CA ARG A 16 6.46 11.80 -6.08
C ARG A 16 5.18 11.27 -5.42
N LEU A 17 5.28 10.40 -4.42
CA LEU A 17 4.13 9.87 -3.67
C LEU A 17 3.40 10.99 -2.93
N LEU A 18 4.13 11.79 -2.16
CA LEU A 18 3.58 12.91 -1.39
C LEU A 18 2.96 13.99 -2.30
N ALA A 19 3.53 14.22 -3.48
CA ALA A 19 2.97 15.11 -4.50
C ALA A 19 1.76 14.50 -5.25
N GLY A 20 1.42 13.24 -4.99
CA GLY A 20 0.34 12.54 -5.70
C GLY A 20 0.66 12.22 -7.17
N GLN A 21 1.94 12.11 -7.51
CA GLN A 21 2.46 11.90 -8.86
C GLN A 21 3.13 10.52 -9.03
N HIS A 22 3.05 9.66 -8.01
CA HIS A 22 3.57 8.30 -8.09
C HIS A 22 2.57 7.37 -8.79
N HIS A 23 3.06 6.61 -9.78
CA HIS A 23 2.24 5.71 -10.59
C HIS A 23 2.02 4.36 -9.88
N ASP A 24 2.97 3.91 -9.07
CA ASP A 24 2.87 2.68 -8.29
C ASP A 24 3.16 2.91 -6.79
N PRO A 25 2.15 3.22 -5.96
CA PRO A 25 2.36 3.41 -4.53
C PRO A 25 2.95 2.18 -3.82
N PHE A 26 2.81 0.96 -4.37
CA PHE A 26 3.35 -0.26 -3.76
C PHE A 26 4.89 -0.28 -3.78
N GLU A 27 5.55 0.47 -4.65
CA GLU A 27 7.02 0.60 -4.63
C GLU A 27 7.53 1.34 -3.38
N VAL A 28 6.67 2.13 -2.73
CA VAL A 28 7.03 2.96 -1.58
C VAL A 28 6.36 2.50 -0.30
N LEU A 29 5.05 2.28 -0.36
CA LEU A 29 4.17 1.95 0.77
C LEU A 29 4.14 0.43 1.04
N GLY A 30 3.76 0.06 2.26
CA GLY A 30 3.76 -1.34 2.70
C GLY A 30 5.12 -1.78 3.23
N CYS A 31 5.37 -3.09 3.22
CA CYS A 31 6.55 -3.71 3.81
C CYS A 31 7.61 -4.03 2.75
N HIS A 32 8.80 -3.46 2.90
CA HIS A 32 9.88 -3.53 1.93
C HIS A 32 11.17 -4.07 2.54
N ARG A 33 11.88 -4.92 1.79
CA ARG A 33 13.20 -5.40 2.21
C ARG A 33 14.27 -4.36 1.88
N GLN A 34 15.05 -3.96 2.89
CA GLN A 34 16.20 -3.07 2.75
C GLN A 34 17.45 -3.72 3.34
N GLY A 35 18.23 -4.38 2.47
CA GLY A 35 19.39 -5.16 2.87
C GLY A 35 18.98 -6.33 3.76
N LYS A 36 19.38 -6.27 5.05
CA LYS A 36 19.08 -7.30 6.05
C LYS A 36 17.85 -6.99 6.91
N HIS A 37 17.21 -5.85 6.70
CA HIS A 37 16.08 -5.41 7.52
C HIS A 37 14.84 -5.21 6.67
N TRP A 38 13.69 -5.15 7.33
CA TRP A 38 12.43 -4.78 6.70
C TRP A 38 12.02 -3.39 7.16
N VAL A 39 11.41 -2.62 6.25
CA VAL A 39 10.90 -1.29 6.54
C VAL A 39 9.45 -1.24 6.12
N VAL A 40 8.58 -0.86 7.03
CA VAL A 40 7.17 -0.59 6.75
C VAL A 40 6.99 0.90 6.57
N ARG A 41 6.29 1.31 5.52
CA ARG A 41 5.91 2.70 5.26
C ARG A 41 4.40 2.84 5.09
N ALA A 42 3.82 3.81 5.78
CA ALA A 42 2.39 4.09 5.71
C ALA A 42 2.14 5.59 5.55
N LEU A 43 1.36 5.98 4.54
CA LEU A 43 0.88 7.35 4.37
C LEU A 43 -0.43 7.49 5.14
N LEU A 44 -0.41 8.23 6.24
CA LEU A 44 -1.54 8.38 7.16
C LEU A 44 -1.79 9.88 7.41
N PRO A 45 -2.61 10.54 6.57
CA PRO A 45 -3.03 11.92 6.78
C PRO A 45 -3.73 12.12 8.13
N ASP A 46 -3.73 13.36 8.62
CA ASP A 46 -4.45 13.79 9.83
C ASP A 46 -4.22 12.89 11.06
N THR A 47 -3.05 12.28 11.12
CA THR A 47 -2.66 11.36 12.18
C THR A 47 -1.79 12.10 13.19
N ALA A 48 -1.87 11.77 14.47
CA ALA A 48 -0.96 12.28 15.50
C ALA A 48 0.19 11.29 15.73
N GLU A 49 -0.15 10.00 15.88
CA GLU A 49 0.79 8.91 16.11
C GLU A 49 0.28 7.61 15.48
N ALA A 50 1.22 6.74 15.10
CA ALA A 50 0.92 5.45 14.48
C ALA A 50 1.82 4.34 15.04
N THR A 51 1.33 3.11 15.00
CA THR A 51 2.00 1.92 15.54
C THR A 51 1.67 0.70 14.68
N ILE A 52 2.65 -0.15 14.48
CA ILE A 52 2.48 -1.49 13.89
C ILE A 52 2.14 -2.48 15.00
N LEU A 53 1.08 -3.26 14.79
CA LEU A 53 0.71 -4.40 15.62
C LEU A 53 1.15 -5.68 14.91
N VAL A 54 2.12 -6.39 15.47
CA VAL A 54 2.74 -7.57 14.83
C VAL A 54 3.15 -8.61 15.87
N GLY A 55 2.67 -9.86 15.73
CA GLY A 55 3.04 -10.95 16.64
C GLY A 55 2.86 -10.62 18.14
N GLY A 56 1.81 -9.87 18.48
CA GLY A 56 1.56 -9.37 19.85
C GLY A 56 2.43 -8.18 20.29
N SER A 57 3.43 -7.81 19.51
CA SER A 57 4.27 -6.63 19.73
C SER A 57 3.63 -5.36 19.17
N ARG A 58 3.99 -4.23 19.78
CA ARG A 58 3.63 -2.88 19.31
C ARG A 58 4.91 -2.13 18.97
N LEU A 59 5.08 -1.79 17.70
CA LEU A 59 6.25 -1.09 17.20
C LEU A 59 5.83 0.32 16.74
N PRO A 60 6.28 1.39 17.41
CA PRO A 60 5.90 2.74 17.02
C PRO A 60 6.46 3.07 15.63
N LEU A 61 5.63 3.72 14.82
CA LEU A 61 6.05 4.31 13.57
C LEU A 61 6.60 5.71 13.82
N GLN A 62 7.72 6.04 13.20
CA GLN A 62 8.30 7.37 13.22
C GLN A 62 7.80 8.16 12.03
N ARG A 63 7.29 9.38 12.26
CA ARG A 63 6.89 10.29 11.19
C ARG A 63 8.14 10.84 10.51
N ILE A 64 8.14 10.89 9.17
CA ILE A 64 9.10 11.66 8.40
C ILE A 64 8.72 13.14 8.52
N THR A 65 9.64 13.97 9.02
CA THR A 65 9.43 15.39 9.30
C THR A 65 8.72 16.12 8.18
N ASP A 66 7.71 16.93 8.54
CA ASP A 66 6.87 17.74 7.63
C ASP A 66 6.09 16.93 6.58
N THR A 67 5.76 15.66 6.88
CA THR A 67 4.95 14.81 6.01
C THR A 67 3.92 13.98 6.80
N ASP A 68 3.00 13.36 6.08
CA ASP A 68 2.10 12.34 6.60
C ASP A 68 2.61 10.91 6.38
N LEU A 69 3.89 10.77 6.02
CA LEU A 69 4.54 9.48 5.82
C LEU A 69 5.20 9.01 7.11
N PHE A 70 4.86 7.79 7.49
CA PHE A 70 5.36 7.11 8.68
C PHE A 70 6.23 5.91 8.30
N THR A 71 7.29 5.64 9.07
CA THR A 71 8.23 4.54 8.82
C THR A 71 8.61 3.77 10.09
N CYS A 72 8.80 2.46 9.97
CA CYS A 72 9.28 1.61 11.06
C CYS A 72 10.22 0.55 10.48
N GLN A 73 11.43 0.45 11.04
CA GLN A 73 12.34 -0.65 10.74
C GLN A 73 12.01 -1.84 11.66
N LEU A 74 11.87 -3.01 11.06
CA LEU A 74 11.54 -4.24 11.74
C LEU A 74 12.81 -5.03 12.00
N THR A 75 12.88 -5.64 13.18
CA THR A 75 14.02 -6.46 13.64
C THR A 75 13.86 -7.95 13.34
N GLN A 76 12.70 -8.36 12.82
CA GLN A 76 12.32 -9.75 12.56
C GLN A 76 12.49 -10.12 11.07
N ASP A 77 12.63 -11.41 10.77
CA ASP A 77 12.87 -11.99 9.43
C ASP A 77 11.64 -11.93 8.48
N THR A 78 10.96 -10.79 8.41
CA THR A 78 9.70 -10.47 7.70
C THR A 78 8.45 -10.77 8.52
N PRO A 79 7.63 -9.76 8.85
CA PRO A 79 6.30 -10.02 9.38
C PRO A 79 5.36 -10.34 8.22
N VAL A 80 4.91 -11.60 8.18
CA VAL A 80 3.93 -12.07 7.18
C VAL A 80 2.58 -11.36 7.35
N ARG A 81 2.26 -10.91 8.57
CA ARG A 81 1.00 -10.23 8.91
C ARG A 81 1.21 -9.17 9.98
N TYR A 82 0.70 -7.97 9.73
CA TYR A 82 0.64 -6.88 10.70
C TYR A 82 -0.57 -5.99 10.42
N GLN A 83 -0.98 -5.24 11.43
CA GLN A 83 -2.00 -4.20 11.31
C GLN A 83 -1.42 -2.84 11.67
N LEU A 84 -1.99 -1.80 11.10
CA LEU A 84 -1.71 -0.42 11.47
C LEU A 84 -2.74 0.01 12.52
N ARG A 85 -2.26 0.67 13.56
CA ARG A 85 -3.10 1.36 14.54
C ARG A 85 -2.62 2.79 14.68
N TRP A 86 -3.51 3.75 14.53
CA TRP A 86 -3.16 5.16 14.55
C TRP A 86 -4.21 5.99 15.28
N ARG A 87 -3.79 7.12 15.82
CA ARG A 87 -4.67 8.09 16.44
C ARG A 87 -4.76 9.32 15.55
N GLY A 88 -5.98 9.70 15.17
CA GLY A 88 -6.20 10.94 14.42
C GLY A 88 -5.88 12.19 15.25
N THR A 89 -5.77 13.33 14.60
CA THR A 89 -5.71 14.65 15.24
C THR A 89 -6.98 14.95 16.04
N ASP A 90 -8.10 14.32 15.68
CA ASP A 90 -9.36 14.25 16.43
C ASP A 90 -9.30 13.46 17.75
N GLY A 91 -8.17 12.79 18.02
CA GLY A 91 -7.97 11.95 19.21
C GLY A 91 -8.54 10.55 19.10
N GLN A 92 -9.24 10.19 18.01
CA GLN A 92 -9.86 8.88 17.83
C GLN A 92 -8.84 7.85 17.35
N TRP A 93 -8.86 6.67 17.98
CA TRP A 93 -8.03 5.54 17.57
C TRP A 93 -8.71 4.72 16.47
N ARG A 94 -7.93 4.43 15.42
CA ARG A 94 -8.33 3.60 14.29
C ARG A 94 -7.35 2.44 14.14
N GLN A 95 -7.82 1.32 13.61
CA GLN A 95 -7.02 0.13 13.38
C GLN A 95 -7.50 -0.55 12.10
N ALA A 96 -6.56 -0.91 11.22
CA ALA A 96 -6.86 -1.56 9.96
C ALA A 96 -5.68 -2.41 9.48
N GLU A 97 -5.96 -3.30 8.53
CA GLU A 97 -4.93 -3.94 7.70
C GLU A 97 -4.23 -2.87 6.85
N ASP A 98 -2.94 -3.05 6.60
CA ASP A 98 -2.21 -2.22 5.64
C ASP A 98 -2.57 -2.66 4.20
N PRO A 99 -3.27 -1.84 3.40
CA PRO A 99 -3.66 -2.24 2.05
C PRO A 99 -2.45 -2.50 1.14
N TYR A 100 -1.29 -1.89 1.43
CA TYR A 100 -0.09 -2.02 0.61
C TYR A 100 0.79 -3.23 1.01
N ARG A 101 0.36 -4.05 1.99
CA ARG A 101 1.04 -5.31 2.30
C ARG A 101 0.61 -6.46 1.38
N PHE A 102 -0.51 -6.29 0.67
CA PHE A 102 -1.10 -7.31 -0.18
C PHE A 102 -0.52 -7.25 -1.59
N SER A 103 -0.38 -8.41 -2.23
CA SER A 103 0.16 -8.48 -3.60
C SER A 103 -0.88 -8.06 -4.64
N PRO A 104 -0.47 -7.70 -5.87
CA PRO A 104 -1.39 -7.47 -6.98
C PRO A 104 -2.35 -8.65 -7.17
N VAL A 105 -3.61 -8.32 -7.41
CA VAL A 105 -4.75 -9.26 -7.37
C VAL A 105 -5.38 -9.55 -8.73
N VAL A 106 -4.88 -8.93 -9.81
CA VAL A 106 -5.31 -9.21 -11.19
C VAL A 106 -4.28 -10.12 -11.84
N GLY A 107 -4.71 -11.27 -12.36
CA GLY A 107 -3.80 -12.26 -12.93
C GLY A 107 -3.30 -11.89 -14.32
N ASP A 108 -2.13 -12.42 -14.70
CA ASP A 108 -1.50 -12.16 -16.00
C ASP A 108 -2.38 -12.59 -17.19
N LEU A 109 -3.13 -13.69 -17.05
CA LEU A 109 -4.04 -14.16 -18.08
C LEU A 109 -5.19 -13.17 -18.32
N ASP A 110 -5.74 -12.59 -17.25
CA ASP A 110 -6.81 -11.59 -17.35
C ASP A 110 -6.29 -10.33 -18.06
N LEU A 111 -5.10 -9.85 -17.67
CA LEU A 111 -4.45 -8.71 -18.32
C LEU A 111 -4.17 -9.00 -19.80
N HIS A 112 -3.70 -10.20 -20.11
CA HIS A 112 -3.39 -10.62 -21.48
C HIS A 112 -4.65 -10.66 -22.37
N LEU A 113 -5.72 -11.32 -21.93
CA LEU A 113 -6.97 -11.39 -22.66
C LEU A 113 -7.62 -10.01 -22.81
N PHE A 114 -7.53 -9.17 -21.77
CA PHE A 114 -8.04 -7.80 -21.82
C PHE A 114 -7.29 -6.96 -22.84
N GLY A 115 -5.96 -7.06 -22.87
CA GLY A 115 -5.11 -6.37 -23.85
C GLY A 115 -5.38 -6.79 -25.30
N GLN A 116 -5.89 -8.01 -25.53
CA GLN A 116 -6.31 -8.47 -26.86
C GLN A 116 -7.78 -8.16 -27.21
N GLY A 117 -8.55 -7.57 -26.28
CA GLY A 117 -9.99 -7.40 -26.45
C GLY A 117 -10.78 -8.72 -26.46
N LYS A 118 -10.22 -9.80 -25.92
CA LYS A 118 -10.80 -11.16 -25.93
C LYS A 118 -11.37 -11.59 -24.58
N HIS A 119 -11.32 -10.71 -23.58
CA HIS A 119 -11.78 -11.05 -22.24
C HIS A 119 -13.30 -10.88 -22.09
N GLU A 120 -14.08 -11.90 -22.48
CA GLU A 120 -15.55 -11.89 -22.46
C GLU A 120 -16.16 -11.64 -21.06
N HIS A 121 -15.40 -11.94 -20.00
CA HIS A 121 -15.84 -11.79 -18.61
C HIS A 121 -15.07 -10.72 -17.82
N ILE A 122 -14.57 -9.68 -18.49
CA ILE A 122 -13.70 -8.67 -17.84
C ILE A 122 -14.39 -7.96 -16.66
N TYR A 123 -15.72 -7.89 -16.67
CA TYR A 123 -16.53 -7.34 -15.58
C TYR A 123 -16.40 -8.10 -14.25
N ARG A 124 -15.89 -9.34 -14.25
CA ARG A 124 -15.56 -10.12 -13.04
C ARG A 124 -14.21 -9.73 -12.45
N VAL A 125 -13.39 -9.02 -13.22
CA VAL A 125 -12.04 -8.59 -12.86
C VAL A 125 -12.04 -7.11 -12.53
N LEU A 126 -12.45 -6.26 -13.48
CA LEU A 126 -12.60 -4.81 -13.31
C LEU A 126 -13.82 -4.48 -12.43
N GLY A 127 -13.78 -3.34 -11.76
CA GLY A 127 -14.79 -2.87 -10.82
C GLY A 127 -14.40 -3.12 -9.37
N ALA A 128 -15.41 -3.11 -8.50
CA ALA A 128 -15.29 -3.36 -7.06
C ALA A 128 -15.87 -4.74 -6.74
N HIS A 129 -15.06 -5.64 -6.18
CA HIS A 129 -15.47 -7.01 -5.88
C HIS A 129 -15.11 -7.37 -4.45
N CYS A 130 -16.09 -7.84 -3.67
CA CYS A 130 -15.81 -8.45 -2.37
C CYS A 130 -14.94 -9.69 -2.58
N CYS A 131 -13.89 -9.81 -1.80
CA CYS A 131 -12.94 -10.91 -1.90
C CYS A 131 -12.30 -11.20 -0.54
N GLU A 132 -11.58 -12.31 -0.48
CA GLU A 132 -10.68 -12.62 0.61
C GLU A 132 -9.26 -12.69 0.03
N HIS A 133 -8.31 -12.01 0.67
CA HIS A 133 -6.91 -12.03 0.25
C HIS A 133 -6.01 -12.21 1.48
N ASP A 134 -5.15 -13.23 1.45
CA ASP A 134 -4.40 -13.74 2.61
C ASP A 134 -5.26 -13.99 3.86
N GLY A 135 -6.50 -14.49 3.69
CA GLY A 135 -7.41 -14.74 4.80
C GLY A 135 -8.04 -13.47 5.41
N VAL A 136 -7.91 -12.32 4.75
CA VAL A 136 -8.54 -11.06 5.15
C VAL A 136 -9.68 -10.73 4.19
N PRO A 137 -10.93 -10.59 4.68
CA PRO A 137 -12.04 -10.13 3.85
C PRO A 137 -11.89 -8.64 3.52
N GLY A 138 -12.19 -8.26 2.28
CA GLY A 138 -12.13 -6.88 1.82
C GLY A 138 -12.75 -6.68 0.45
N VAL A 139 -12.46 -5.54 -0.17
CA VAL A 139 -12.92 -5.20 -1.52
C VAL A 139 -11.71 -4.94 -2.41
N ARG A 140 -11.61 -5.67 -3.52
CA ARG A 140 -10.66 -5.39 -4.59
C ARG A 140 -11.26 -4.36 -5.54
N PHE A 141 -10.50 -3.32 -5.83
CA PHE A 141 -10.80 -2.34 -6.88
C PHE A 141 -9.84 -2.53 -8.06
N ALA A 142 -10.37 -2.61 -9.28
CA ALA A 142 -9.58 -2.62 -10.51
C ALA A 142 -10.24 -1.72 -11.56
N THR A 143 -9.47 -0.86 -12.21
CA THR A 143 -9.96 0.10 -13.21
C THR A 143 -9.01 0.21 -14.39
N TRP A 144 -9.54 0.52 -15.56
CA TRP A 144 -8.75 0.76 -16.75
C TRP A 144 -8.61 2.28 -16.97
N ALA A 145 -7.39 2.78 -16.79
CA ALA A 145 -7.08 4.20 -16.90
C ALA A 145 -5.67 4.40 -17.50
N PRO A 146 -5.42 3.99 -18.77
CA PRO A 146 -4.08 3.87 -19.34
C PRO A 146 -3.31 5.19 -19.46
N ASN A 147 -4.03 6.31 -19.47
CA ASN A 147 -3.45 7.66 -19.58
C ASN A 147 -3.49 8.42 -18.25
N ALA A 148 -3.95 7.81 -17.16
CA ALA A 148 -3.99 8.47 -15.85
C ALA A 148 -2.59 8.56 -15.25
N ARG A 149 -2.27 9.72 -14.66
CA ARG A 149 -1.02 9.89 -13.90
C ARG A 149 -1.06 9.16 -12.54
N ARG A 150 -2.25 9.04 -11.96
CA ARG A 150 -2.52 8.43 -10.65
C ARG A 150 -3.99 8.01 -10.58
N VAL A 151 -4.26 6.97 -9.79
CA VAL A 151 -5.61 6.59 -9.35
C VAL A 151 -5.62 6.52 -7.82
N SER A 152 -6.75 6.90 -7.21
CA SER A 152 -7.00 6.70 -5.78
C SER A 152 -8.43 6.27 -5.56
N VAL A 153 -8.66 5.41 -4.56
CA VAL A 153 -10.00 5.06 -4.11
C VAL A 153 -10.36 6.03 -2.98
N VAL A 154 -11.49 6.72 -3.10
CA VAL A 154 -11.99 7.67 -2.11
C VAL A 154 -13.42 7.27 -1.74
N GLY A 155 -13.73 7.27 -0.45
CA GLY A 155 -15.03 6.88 0.07
C GLY A 155 -15.24 7.35 1.50
N ASP A 156 -16.30 6.86 2.12
CA ASP A 156 -16.59 7.05 3.54
C ASP A 156 -15.52 6.45 4.47
N PHE A 157 -14.84 5.40 4.04
CA PHE A 157 -13.82 4.68 4.81
C PHE A 157 -12.45 5.37 4.92
N ASN A 158 -12.22 6.47 4.19
CA ASN A 158 -10.94 7.21 4.22
C ASN A 158 -11.11 8.73 4.30
N GLN A 159 -12.15 9.17 5.02
CA GLN A 159 -12.35 10.57 5.43
C GLN A 159 -11.43 10.97 6.57
#